data_AF-A0A1V2GZR2-F1
#
_entry.id   AF-A0A1V2GZR2-F1
#
_cell.length_a   1.000
_cell.length_b   1.000
_cell.length_c   1.000
_cell.angle_alpha   90.00
_cell.angle_beta   90.00
_cell.angle_gamma   90.00
#
_symmetry.space_group_name_H-M   'P 1'
#
loop_
_entity.id
_entity.type
_entity.pdbx_description
1 polymer ?
#
loop_
_entity_poly.entity_id
_entity_poly.type
_entity_poly.pdbx_seq_one_letter_code
_entity_poly.pdbx_strand_id
1 'polypeptide(L)'
;MRGGGQRAEVGPDAVAQANVYNARQYQGDARSLIENAIGGSGNDTINGNDADNRLSGGAGLNILDGRGGFDTAVISAALTEVTYGSEGRYLTFARPDQGGDVTIRIDAFAFNDGTVTRSDGNALVDDLFYYTQNHDIWRAAADADVHYAETGWREGRDPNGLFSTGGYLGLNADIAAAGIDPLQHYHDHGWKEWRDPSAAFDTSYYLKRYADIAAGGIDPLEHYLAYGQAEGRQIAPVVGTLTAVGFDAEYYLLVNADIRAAGIDAWTHYHETGWREGRNPNAYFDVQKYLSDNPDIAAGNIDPLVHYHDHGWSEAREASDLFDGTAYRAAYPDIAASRIDPMIHFMQYGRDEGRLSFGDMVA
;
A
#
# COMPACT_ATOMS: atom_id res chain seq x y z
N MET A 1 -1.24 30.49 30.84
CA MET A 1 -2.64 30.63 30.35
C MET A 1 -2.79 29.64 29.22
N ARG A 2 -3.70 28.66 29.32
CA ARG A 2 -4.05 27.83 28.17
C ARG A 2 -4.78 28.76 27.19
N GLY A 3 -4.15 29.08 26.07
CA GLY A 3 -4.79 29.88 25.03
C GLY A 3 -6.01 29.13 24.51
N GLY A 4 -7.18 29.77 24.50
CA GLY A 4 -8.31 29.24 23.77
C GLY A 4 -7.96 29.28 22.29
N GLY A 5 -7.93 28.11 21.64
CA GLY A 5 -7.62 28.00 20.21
C GLY A 5 -8.55 28.87 19.38
N GLN A 6 -8.05 29.36 18.25
CA GLN A 6 -8.87 30.12 17.30
C GLN A 6 -9.57 29.14 16.35
N ARG A 7 -10.88 29.33 16.17
CA ARG A 7 -11.75 28.47 15.35
C ARG A 7 -12.31 29.29 14.19
N ALA A 8 -12.12 28.81 12.96
CA ALA A 8 -12.82 29.31 11.79
C ALA A 8 -14.01 28.38 11.49
N GLU A 9 -15.24 28.92 11.52
CA GLU A 9 -16.46 28.21 11.16
C GLU A 9 -16.97 28.76 9.83
N VAL A 10 -16.97 27.92 8.79
CA VAL A 10 -17.64 28.24 7.52
C VAL A 10 -19.08 27.72 7.68
N GLY A 11 -20.07 28.62 7.69
CA GLY A 11 -21.46 28.27 7.98
C GLY A 11 -22.06 27.23 7.02
N PRO A 12 -23.22 26.62 7.36
CA PRO A 12 -23.78 25.46 6.64
C PRO A 12 -24.09 25.71 5.16
N ASP A 13 -24.33 26.97 4.78
CA ASP A 13 -24.60 27.41 3.40
C ASP A 13 -23.45 28.24 2.79
N ALA A 14 -22.32 28.36 3.49
CA ALA A 14 -21.18 29.13 3.03
C ALA A 14 -20.23 28.22 2.24
N VAL A 15 -20.16 28.44 0.93
CA VAL A 15 -19.12 27.85 0.08
C VAL A 15 -17.85 28.67 0.29
N ALA A 16 -16.82 28.10 0.92
CA ALA A 16 -15.49 28.69 0.85
C ALA A 16 -15.08 28.68 -0.64
N GLN A 17 -15.06 29.85 -1.29
CA GLN A 17 -14.69 29.95 -2.71
C GLN A 17 -13.23 29.54 -2.98
N ALA A 18 -12.43 29.23 -1.96
CA ALA A 18 -11.03 28.81 -2.02
C ALA A 18 -10.57 28.10 -0.73
N ASN A 19 -9.35 27.55 -0.78
CA ASN A 19 -8.63 26.89 0.32
C ASN A 19 -8.74 27.65 1.65
N VAL A 20 -9.08 26.93 2.73
CA VAL A 20 -8.83 27.43 4.09
C VAL A 20 -7.32 27.26 4.35
N TYR A 21 -6.58 28.37 4.26
CA TYR A 21 -5.19 28.42 4.69
C TYR A 21 -5.16 28.77 6.16
N ASN A 22 -4.72 27.82 6.97
CA ASN A 22 -4.34 28.11 8.33
C ASN A 22 -3.11 29.06 8.32
N ALA A 23 -3.28 30.29 8.79
CA ALA A 23 -2.26 31.32 8.66
C ALA A 23 -1.00 30.97 9.47
N ARG A 24 0.19 31.13 8.87
CA ARG A 24 1.46 31.18 9.60
C ARG A 24 1.42 32.34 10.60
N GLN A 25 2.22 32.27 11.67
CA GLN A 25 2.40 33.39 12.61
C GLN A 25 2.71 34.70 11.84
N TYR A 26 1.84 35.70 11.94
CA TYR A 26 2.11 37.02 11.39
C TYR A 26 3.14 37.71 12.28
N GLN A 27 4.36 37.92 11.77
CA GLN A 27 5.46 38.57 12.50
C GLN A 27 5.81 37.88 13.84
N GLY A 28 5.62 36.56 13.94
CA GLY A 28 5.86 35.82 15.18
C GLY A 28 4.78 35.99 16.25
N ASP A 29 3.63 36.60 15.91
CA ASP A 29 2.50 36.72 16.82
C ASP A 29 1.70 35.41 16.86
N ALA A 30 1.77 34.70 17.99
CA ALA A 30 1.01 33.49 18.25
C ALA A 30 -0.51 33.69 18.17
N ARG A 31 -1.00 34.94 18.28
CA ARG A 31 -2.45 35.25 18.14
C ARG A 31 -2.94 35.24 16.70
N SER A 32 -2.08 35.05 15.72
CA SER A 32 -2.48 34.89 14.31
C SER A 32 -2.52 33.44 13.86
N LEU A 33 -2.17 32.50 14.75
CA LEU A 33 -2.26 31.08 14.50
C LEU A 33 -3.74 30.67 14.57
N ILE A 34 -4.24 30.04 13.51
CA ILE A 34 -5.44 29.20 13.64
C ILE A 34 -4.90 27.80 13.95
N GLU A 35 -5.56 27.04 14.80
CA GLU A 35 -5.16 25.64 15.07
C GLU A 35 -6.22 24.68 14.54
N ASN A 36 -7.44 25.16 14.36
CA ASN A 36 -8.58 24.30 14.03
C ASN A 36 -9.33 24.84 12.82
N ALA A 37 -9.60 23.96 11.87
CA ALA A 37 -10.38 24.27 10.68
C ALA A 37 -11.51 23.24 10.53
N ILE A 38 -12.71 23.74 10.24
CA ILE A 38 -13.88 22.92 9.97
C ILE A 38 -14.46 23.36 8.63
N GLY A 39 -14.42 22.45 7.66
CA GLY A 39 -15.06 22.60 6.36
C GLY A 39 -16.59 22.50 6.46
N GLY A 40 -17.23 22.75 5.34
CA GLY A 40 -18.67 22.80 5.21
C GLY A 40 -19.27 21.49 4.70
N SER A 41 -20.27 21.62 3.83
CA SER A 41 -20.90 20.49 3.15
C SER A 41 -20.36 20.25 1.73
N GLY A 42 -19.45 21.11 1.27
CA GLY A 42 -18.84 21.04 -0.05
C GLY A 42 -17.56 20.18 -0.05
N ASN A 43 -16.90 20.12 -1.20
CA ASN A 43 -15.59 19.49 -1.32
C ASN A 43 -14.51 20.51 -0.91
N ASP A 44 -13.93 20.36 0.27
CA ASP A 44 -13.00 21.32 0.84
C ASP A 44 -11.54 20.87 0.74
N THR A 45 -10.63 21.84 0.61
CA THR A 45 -9.19 21.62 0.77
C THR A 45 -8.69 22.43 1.95
N ILE A 46 -8.25 21.73 2.99
CA ILE A 46 -7.83 22.29 4.26
C ILE A 46 -6.34 22.01 4.45
N ASN A 47 -5.56 23.09 4.52
CA ASN A 47 -4.13 23.02 4.75
C ASN A 47 -3.81 23.58 6.14
N GLY A 48 -3.20 22.74 6.97
CA GLY A 48 -2.64 23.10 8.26
C GLY A 48 -1.39 23.98 8.17
N ASN A 49 -0.68 24.08 9.29
CA ASN A 49 0.53 24.87 9.45
C ASN A 49 1.62 24.06 10.17
N ASP A 50 2.60 24.72 10.79
CA ASP A 50 3.72 24.03 11.46
C ASP A 50 3.41 23.74 12.95
N ALA A 51 2.17 23.97 13.38
CA ALA A 51 1.69 23.71 14.73
C ALA A 51 0.60 22.65 14.72
N ASP A 52 0.38 22.00 15.87
CA ASP A 52 -0.63 20.98 16.05
C ASP A 52 -2.02 21.46 15.62
N ASN A 53 -2.61 20.84 14.60
CA ASN A 53 -3.91 21.22 14.07
C ASN A 53 -4.99 20.17 14.31
N ARG A 54 -6.24 20.62 14.48
CA ARG A 54 -7.42 19.75 14.41
C ARG A 54 -8.26 20.10 13.19
N LEU A 55 -8.23 19.24 12.17
CA LEU A 55 -8.81 19.50 10.86
C LEU A 55 -10.05 18.62 10.65
N SER A 56 -11.19 19.22 10.32
CA SER A 56 -12.43 18.50 10.01
C SER A 56 -12.89 18.90 8.61
N GLY A 57 -13.01 17.94 7.69
CA GLY A 57 -13.52 18.20 6.34
C GLY A 57 -15.00 18.55 6.32
N GLY A 58 -15.80 17.91 7.17
CA GLY A 58 -17.26 18.00 7.12
C GLY A 58 -17.85 16.96 6.15
N ALA A 59 -18.92 17.32 5.46
CA ALA A 59 -19.44 16.47 4.37
C ALA A 59 -18.63 16.72 3.08
N GLY A 60 -18.99 16.04 1.99
CA GLY A 60 -18.27 16.17 0.72
C GLY A 60 -16.96 15.39 0.67
N LEU A 61 -16.24 15.51 -0.45
CA LEU A 61 -14.93 14.92 -0.66
C LEU A 61 -13.84 15.94 -0.32
N ASN A 62 -13.12 15.72 0.78
CA ASN A 62 -12.20 16.70 1.34
C ASN A 62 -10.74 16.25 1.23
N ILE A 63 -9.83 17.22 1.19
CA ILE A 63 -8.39 17.00 1.33
C ILE A 63 -7.92 17.70 2.60
N LEU A 64 -7.37 16.93 3.54
CA LEU A 64 -6.85 17.42 4.82
C LEU A 64 -5.34 17.19 4.88
N ASP A 65 -4.58 18.27 4.96
CA ASP A 65 -3.12 18.23 5.05
C ASP A 65 -2.64 18.87 6.35
N GLY A 66 -2.15 18.08 7.30
CA GLY A 66 -1.69 18.58 8.60
C GLY A 66 -0.44 19.46 8.50
N ARG A 67 0.51 19.01 7.67
CA ARG A 67 1.86 19.58 7.47
C ARG A 67 2.82 19.27 8.61
N GLY A 68 3.07 20.21 9.52
CA GLY A 68 4.07 20.05 10.56
C GLY A 68 3.44 20.22 11.94
N GLY A 69 4.03 19.60 12.95
CA GLY A 69 3.38 19.48 14.26
C GLY A 69 2.68 18.14 14.40
N PHE A 70 1.91 17.98 15.46
CA PHE A 70 1.09 16.79 15.70
C PHE A 70 -0.36 17.08 15.29
N ASP A 71 -0.80 16.52 14.17
CA ASP A 71 -2.06 16.87 13.55
C ASP A 71 -3.14 15.81 13.75
N THR A 72 -4.36 16.25 14.03
CA THR A 72 -5.54 15.39 14.19
C THR A 72 -6.56 15.64 13.08
N ALA A 73 -6.84 14.65 12.25
CA ALA A 73 -8.00 14.65 11.37
C ALA A 73 -9.26 14.22 12.14
N VAL A 74 -10.35 14.94 11.97
CA VAL A 74 -11.67 14.59 12.48
C VAL A 74 -12.46 13.93 11.37
N ILE A 75 -12.62 12.62 11.49
CA ILE A 75 -13.42 11.82 10.57
C ILE A 75 -14.83 11.78 11.15
N SER A 76 -15.78 12.44 10.48
CA SER A 76 -17.16 12.63 10.99
C SER A 76 -18.02 11.36 10.89
N ALA A 77 -17.47 10.20 11.26
CA ALA A 77 -18.13 8.89 11.29
C ALA A 77 -17.50 8.02 12.39
N ALA A 78 -18.15 6.92 12.75
CA ALA A 78 -17.49 5.88 13.53
C ALA A 78 -16.42 5.19 12.66
N LEU A 79 -15.31 4.72 13.27
CA LEU A 79 -14.28 3.96 12.57
C LEU A 79 -14.89 2.73 11.88
N THR A 80 -15.89 2.11 12.51
CA THR A 80 -16.54 0.91 11.94
C THR A 80 -17.52 1.19 10.78
N GLU A 81 -17.73 2.46 10.42
CA GLU A 81 -18.65 2.91 9.37
C GLU A 81 -17.92 3.48 8.14
N VAL A 82 -16.60 3.59 8.19
CA VAL A 82 -15.80 4.10 7.06
C VAL A 82 -15.18 2.96 6.27
N THR A 83 -15.03 3.16 4.97
CA THR A 83 -14.10 2.36 4.17
C THR A 83 -12.75 3.06 4.19
N TYR A 84 -11.77 2.41 4.81
CA TYR A 84 -10.38 2.86 4.85
C TYR A 84 -9.62 2.42 3.59
N GLY A 85 -8.76 3.29 3.08
CA GLY A 85 -7.79 2.97 2.04
C GLY A 85 -6.47 3.72 2.24
N SER A 86 -5.40 3.20 1.65
CA SER A 86 -4.07 3.80 1.70
C SER A 86 -3.36 3.68 0.35
N GLU A 87 -2.81 4.79 -0.14
CA GLU A 87 -1.97 4.81 -1.34
C GLU A 87 -0.75 5.70 -1.09
N GLY A 88 0.42 5.06 -0.91
CA GLY A 88 1.62 5.74 -0.46
C GLY A 88 1.35 6.49 0.86
N ARG A 89 1.47 7.83 0.83
CA ARG A 89 1.23 8.69 1.99
C ARG A 89 -0.21 9.20 2.13
N TYR A 90 -1.08 8.88 1.17
CA TYR A 90 -2.48 9.34 1.16
C TYR A 90 -3.33 8.29 1.85
N LEU A 91 -4.09 8.69 2.87
CA LEU A 91 -5.06 7.82 3.53
C LEU A 91 -6.46 8.32 3.22
N THR A 92 -7.35 7.40 2.84
CA THR A 92 -8.72 7.71 2.43
C THR A 92 -9.73 7.12 3.40
N PHE A 93 -10.77 7.90 3.69
CA PHE A 93 -11.88 7.50 4.56
C PHE A 93 -13.18 7.80 3.84
N ALA A 94 -13.69 6.82 3.09
CA ALA A 94 -14.95 6.96 2.39
C ALA A 94 -16.13 6.72 3.34
N ARG A 95 -17.13 7.60 3.28
CA ARG A 95 -18.40 7.51 4.01
C ARG A 95 -19.52 7.37 2.99
N PRO A 96 -20.15 6.19 2.86
CA PRO A 96 -21.31 6.02 2.00
C PRO A 96 -22.34 7.10 2.35
N ASP A 97 -22.76 7.89 1.36
CA ASP A 97 -23.75 8.99 1.46
C ASP A 97 -23.27 10.35 1.98
N GLN A 98 -22.03 10.50 2.47
CA GLN A 98 -21.52 11.79 2.97
C GLN A 98 -20.24 12.29 2.30
N GLY A 99 -19.68 11.52 1.37
CA GLY A 99 -18.40 11.82 0.72
C GLY A 99 -17.26 11.09 1.40
N GLY A 100 -16.20 11.78 1.78
CA GLY A 100 -15.02 11.17 2.38
C GLY A 100 -13.85 12.14 2.51
N ASP A 101 -12.81 11.72 3.22
CA ASP A 101 -11.61 12.54 3.42
C ASP A 101 -10.39 11.83 2.85
N VAL A 102 -9.57 12.56 2.11
CA VAL A 102 -8.19 12.21 1.78
C VAL A 102 -7.31 12.97 2.77
N THR A 103 -6.45 12.27 3.49
CA THR A 103 -5.58 12.85 4.51
C THR A 103 -4.11 12.68 4.16
N ILE A 104 -3.31 13.67 4.53
CA ILE A 104 -1.88 13.77 4.25
C ILE A 104 -1.22 14.32 5.51
N ARG A 105 -0.13 13.68 5.98
CA ARG A 105 0.63 14.13 7.17
C ARG A 105 -0.29 14.38 8.37
N ILE A 106 -0.98 13.33 8.81
CA ILE A 106 -1.86 13.34 9.98
C ILE A 106 -1.36 12.27 10.95
N ASP A 107 -1.22 12.65 12.21
CA ASP A 107 -0.70 11.80 13.29
C ASP A 107 -1.82 11.11 14.08
N ALA A 108 -3.01 11.72 14.15
CA ALA A 108 -4.15 11.18 14.87
C ALA A 108 -5.47 11.31 14.09
N PHE A 109 -6.35 10.35 14.30
CA PHE A 109 -7.66 10.27 13.66
C PHE A 109 -8.73 10.18 14.73
N ALA A 110 -9.52 11.23 14.86
CA ALA A 110 -10.66 11.28 15.78
C ALA A 110 -11.94 10.88 15.03
N PHE A 111 -12.48 9.72 15.40
CA PHE A 111 -13.77 9.19 14.96
C PHE A 111 -14.84 9.48 16.02
N ASN A 112 -16.10 9.21 15.68
CA ASN A 112 -17.22 9.37 16.63
C ASN A 112 -17.18 8.34 17.79
N ASP A 113 -16.53 7.21 17.58
CA ASP A 113 -16.44 6.08 18.52
C ASP A 113 -15.05 5.90 19.13
N GLY A 114 -14.11 6.81 18.87
CA GLY A 114 -12.79 6.82 19.52
C GLY A 114 -11.74 7.63 18.76
N THR A 115 -10.49 7.54 19.20
CA THR A 115 -9.36 8.19 18.52
C THR A 115 -8.21 7.21 18.36
N VAL A 116 -7.62 7.18 17.16
CA VAL A 116 -6.42 6.41 16.85
C VAL A 116 -5.24 7.38 16.73
N THR A 117 -4.11 7.07 17.38
CA THR A 117 -2.86 7.81 17.21
C THR A 117 -1.86 6.89 16.51
N ARG A 118 -1.25 7.33 15.42
CA ARG A 118 -0.35 6.50 14.59
C ARG A 118 1.12 6.53 15.02
N SER A 119 1.48 7.50 15.86
CA SER A 119 2.86 7.71 16.33
C SER A 119 3.04 7.20 17.76
N ASP A 120 2.58 5.99 18.04
CA ASP A 120 2.72 5.30 19.33
C ASP A 120 4.13 4.71 19.58
N GLY A 121 4.93 4.59 18.51
CA GLY A 121 6.31 4.13 18.57
C GLY A 121 6.55 2.74 18.01
N ASN A 122 5.55 2.09 17.39
CA ASN A 122 5.76 0.83 16.67
C ASN A 122 5.22 0.90 15.23
N ALA A 123 6.07 1.28 14.27
CA ALA A 123 5.66 1.40 12.88
C ALA A 123 5.27 0.06 12.22
N LEU A 124 5.64 -1.09 12.81
CA LEU A 124 5.34 -2.41 12.25
C LEU A 124 3.91 -2.87 12.52
N VAL A 125 3.23 -2.33 13.52
CA VAL A 125 1.79 -2.50 13.72
C VAL A 125 1.15 -1.14 13.46
N ASP A 126 0.52 -0.98 12.30
CA ASP A 126 -0.19 0.27 12.01
C ASP A 126 -1.56 0.19 12.68
N ASP A 127 -1.70 0.81 13.86
CA ASP A 127 -2.94 0.82 14.65
C ASP A 127 -4.18 1.20 13.83
N LEU A 128 -4.06 2.20 12.95
CA LEU A 128 -5.18 2.65 12.12
C LEU A 128 -5.56 1.56 11.11
N PHE A 129 -4.58 0.98 10.43
CA PHE A 129 -4.82 -0.18 9.58
C PHE A 129 -5.44 -1.32 10.38
N TYR A 130 -4.86 -1.64 11.53
CA TYR A 130 -5.25 -2.80 12.33
C TYR A 130 -6.69 -2.68 12.81
N TYR A 131 -7.08 -1.56 13.42
CA TYR A 131 -8.46 -1.35 13.88
C TYR A 131 -9.46 -1.31 12.73
N THR A 132 -9.11 -0.73 11.57
CA THR A 132 -10.03 -0.67 10.41
C THR A 132 -10.23 -2.03 9.75
N GLN A 133 -9.23 -2.93 9.80
CA GLN A 133 -9.41 -4.32 9.37
C GLN A 133 -10.07 -5.19 10.44
N ASN A 134 -9.96 -4.81 11.71
CA ASN A 134 -10.31 -5.62 12.88
C ASN A 134 -11.24 -4.88 13.85
N HIS A 135 -12.47 -4.57 13.40
CA HIS A 135 -13.45 -3.81 14.18
C HIS A 135 -13.82 -4.43 15.54
N ASP A 136 -13.61 -5.74 15.72
CA ASP A 136 -13.80 -6.42 17.00
C ASP A 136 -12.77 -5.99 18.05
N ILE A 137 -11.52 -5.76 17.64
CA ILE A 137 -10.43 -5.29 18.50
C ILE A 137 -10.68 -3.84 18.93
N TRP A 138 -11.08 -3.00 17.97
CA TRP A 138 -11.50 -1.63 18.23
C TRP A 138 -12.65 -1.55 19.24
N ARG A 139 -13.71 -2.34 19.05
CA ARG A 139 -14.86 -2.40 19.96
C ARG A 139 -14.50 -2.92 21.35
N ALA A 140 -13.51 -3.81 21.45
CA ALA A 140 -13.00 -4.30 22.71
C ALA A 140 -12.10 -3.27 23.44
N ALA A 141 -11.73 -2.16 22.78
CA ALA A 141 -10.72 -1.22 23.24
C ALA A 141 -9.41 -1.93 23.62
N ALA A 142 -9.07 -2.97 22.86
CA ALA A 142 -7.81 -3.69 23.00
C ALA A 142 -6.72 -2.93 22.23
N ASP A 143 -5.52 -2.90 22.81
CA ASP A 143 -4.33 -2.35 22.20
C ASP A 143 -3.87 -3.24 21.02
N ALA A 144 -3.65 -2.66 19.85
CA ALA A 144 -3.37 -3.41 18.63
C ALA A 144 -1.99 -4.08 18.64
N ASP A 145 -0.96 -3.41 19.15
CA ASP A 145 0.37 -4.01 19.36
C ASP A 145 0.29 -5.25 20.23
N VAL A 146 -0.32 -5.11 21.41
CA VAL A 146 -0.49 -6.20 22.37
C VAL A 146 -1.34 -7.31 21.77
N HIS A 147 -2.48 -6.97 21.15
CA HIS A 147 -3.34 -7.97 20.54
C HIS A 147 -2.62 -8.75 19.45
N TYR A 148 -1.92 -8.05 18.54
CA TYR A 148 -1.19 -8.71 17.47
C TYR A 148 -0.16 -9.70 18.02
N ALA A 149 0.70 -9.25 18.94
CA ALA A 149 1.79 -10.04 19.51
C ALA A 149 1.30 -11.25 20.32
N GLU A 150 0.19 -11.12 21.05
CA GLU A 150 -0.34 -12.19 21.89
C GLU A 150 -1.16 -13.22 21.10
N THR A 151 -2.06 -12.76 20.23
CA THR A 151 -3.06 -13.62 19.57
C THR A 151 -3.29 -13.32 18.09
N GLY A 152 -3.19 -12.06 17.66
CA GLY A 152 -3.58 -11.63 16.32
C GLY A 152 -2.80 -12.32 15.20
N TRP A 153 -1.49 -12.54 15.37
CA TRP A 153 -0.72 -13.27 14.35
C TRP A 153 -1.13 -14.76 14.26
N ARG A 154 -1.59 -15.37 15.36
CA ARG A 154 -2.10 -16.76 15.37
C ARG A 154 -3.48 -16.86 14.71
N GLU A 155 -4.23 -15.76 14.73
CA GLU A 155 -5.50 -15.60 14.02
C GLU A 155 -5.29 -15.27 12.53
N GLY A 156 -4.04 -15.05 12.10
CA GLY A 156 -3.70 -14.72 10.72
C GLY A 156 -4.03 -13.28 10.33
N ARG A 157 -4.22 -12.37 11.30
CA ARG A 157 -4.46 -10.95 11.05
C ARG A 157 -3.17 -10.28 10.59
N ASP A 158 -3.26 -9.35 9.65
CA ASP A 158 -2.10 -8.60 9.17
C ASP A 158 -1.88 -7.35 10.05
N PRO A 159 -0.63 -7.04 10.44
CA PRO A 159 -0.33 -5.91 11.34
C PRO A 159 -0.26 -4.57 10.61
N ASN A 160 0.01 -4.59 9.29
CA ASN A 160 0.05 -3.42 8.42
C ASN A 160 -0.20 -3.85 6.97
N GLY A 161 -0.38 -2.89 6.06
CA GLY A 161 -0.68 -3.17 4.64
C GLY A 161 0.47 -3.77 3.81
N LEU A 162 1.66 -3.93 4.36
CA LEU A 162 2.87 -4.42 3.68
C LEU A 162 3.45 -5.68 4.33
N PHE A 163 2.79 -6.23 5.35
CA PHE A 163 3.13 -7.50 5.97
C PHE A 163 1.92 -8.43 5.95
N SER A 164 2.05 -9.58 5.29
CA SER A 164 1.03 -10.62 5.32
C SER A 164 1.43 -11.72 6.29
N THR A 165 0.76 -11.81 7.43
CA THR A 165 0.98 -12.84 8.46
C THR A 165 0.83 -14.23 7.88
N GLY A 166 -0.29 -14.48 7.20
CA GLY A 166 -0.57 -15.77 6.57
C GLY A 166 0.31 -16.03 5.34
N GLY A 167 0.73 -14.98 4.63
CA GLY A 167 1.66 -15.09 3.49
C GLY A 167 3.05 -15.52 3.96
N TYR A 168 3.58 -14.79 4.94
CA TYR A 168 4.89 -15.03 5.51
C TYR A 168 5.00 -16.42 6.13
N LEU A 169 4.05 -16.83 6.98
CA LEU A 169 4.05 -18.18 7.56
C LEU A 169 3.92 -19.28 6.51
N GLY A 170 3.19 -19.03 5.42
CA GLY A 170 2.99 -20.00 4.34
C GLY A 170 4.26 -20.25 3.51
N LEU A 171 5.07 -19.22 3.29
CA LEU A 171 6.37 -19.36 2.62
C LEU A 171 7.47 -19.89 3.57
N ASN A 172 7.32 -19.60 4.85
CA ASN A 172 8.35 -19.84 5.87
C ASN A 172 7.91 -20.95 6.83
N ALA A 173 7.83 -22.18 6.31
CA ALA A 173 7.33 -23.34 7.04
C ALA A 173 8.12 -23.66 8.32
N ASP A 174 9.40 -23.28 8.36
CA ASP A 174 10.25 -23.37 9.55
C ASP A 174 9.73 -22.47 10.69
N ILE A 175 9.31 -21.25 10.36
CA ILE A 175 8.76 -20.28 11.32
C ILE A 175 7.37 -20.71 11.79
N ALA A 176 6.54 -21.18 10.85
CA ALA A 176 5.23 -21.72 11.16
C ALA A 176 5.33 -22.95 12.08
N ALA A 177 6.23 -23.89 11.78
CA ALA A 177 6.43 -25.09 12.60
C ALA A 177 7.00 -24.77 13.99
N ALA A 178 7.84 -23.73 14.09
CA ALA A 178 8.38 -23.27 15.37
C ALA A 178 7.36 -22.46 16.20
N GLY A 179 6.26 -22.00 15.60
CA GLY A 179 5.25 -21.20 16.28
C GLY A 179 5.78 -19.84 16.75
N ILE A 180 6.71 -19.26 15.98
CA ILE A 180 7.32 -17.95 16.22
C ILE A 180 6.43 -16.86 15.62
N ASP A 181 6.32 -15.72 16.30
CA ASP A 181 5.66 -14.52 15.76
C ASP A 181 6.33 -14.11 14.44
N PRO A 182 5.61 -14.13 13.31
CA PRO A 182 6.20 -13.87 12.00
C PRO A 182 6.68 -12.43 11.83
N LEU A 183 6.02 -11.44 12.43
CA LEU A 183 6.43 -10.04 12.32
C LEU A 183 7.73 -9.81 13.10
N GLN A 184 7.78 -10.32 14.34
CA GLN A 184 8.99 -10.24 15.16
C GLN A 184 10.15 -11.01 14.50
N HIS A 185 9.87 -12.19 13.93
CA HIS A 185 10.89 -12.93 13.18
C HIS A 185 11.41 -12.12 12.00
N TYR A 186 10.53 -11.53 11.19
CA TYR A 186 10.95 -10.70 10.07
C TYR A 186 11.86 -9.56 10.52
N HIS A 187 11.43 -8.82 11.54
CA HIS A 187 12.15 -7.67 12.10
C HIS A 187 13.55 -8.03 12.62
N ASP A 188 13.66 -9.14 13.36
CA ASP A 188 14.93 -9.54 13.98
C ASP A 188 15.86 -10.28 13.00
N HIS A 189 15.29 -11.06 12.08
CA HIS A 189 16.00 -12.05 11.28
C HIS A 189 15.59 -12.08 9.81
N GLY A 190 14.30 -12.12 9.51
CA GLY A 190 13.80 -12.47 8.18
C GLY A 190 14.30 -11.56 7.05
N TRP A 191 14.38 -10.25 7.27
CA TRP A 191 14.91 -9.35 6.25
C TRP A 191 16.42 -9.56 5.98
N LYS A 192 17.18 -10.01 6.99
CA LYS A 192 18.61 -10.38 6.86
C LYS A 192 18.78 -11.70 6.13
N GLU A 193 17.73 -12.51 6.12
CA GLU A 193 17.63 -13.77 5.40
C GLU A 193 17.02 -13.60 4.01
N TRP A 194 16.76 -12.36 3.58
CA TRP A 194 16.16 -12.03 2.28
C TRP A 194 14.74 -12.59 2.07
N ARG A 195 13.99 -12.78 3.16
CA ARG A 195 12.58 -13.23 3.10
C ARG A 195 11.66 -12.03 2.90
N ASP A 196 10.63 -12.17 2.09
CA ASP A 196 9.68 -11.07 1.82
C ASP A 196 8.47 -11.05 2.76
N PRO A 197 8.06 -9.87 3.28
CA PRO A 197 6.96 -9.76 4.24
C PRO A 197 5.58 -9.86 3.57
N SER A 198 5.45 -9.50 2.29
CA SER A 198 4.21 -9.57 1.52
C SER A 198 4.49 -9.53 0.02
N ALA A 199 3.48 -9.79 -0.82
CA ALA A 199 3.61 -9.66 -2.27
C ALA A 199 3.91 -8.22 -2.74
N ALA A 200 3.62 -7.21 -1.91
CA ALA A 200 3.74 -5.80 -2.25
C ALA A 200 5.10 -5.19 -1.87
N PHE A 201 5.95 -5.93 -1.14
CA PHE A 201 7.23 -5.43 -0.64
C PHE A 201 8.34 -6.45 -0.89
N ASP A 202 9.21 -6.16 -1.86
CA ASP A 202 10.41 -6.92 -2.17
C ASP A 202 11.60 -6.40 -1.33
N THR A 203 11.99 -7.19 -0.33
CA THR A 203 13.07 -6.90 0.62
C THR A 203 14.40 -6.75 -0.10
N SER A 204 14.66 -7.65 -1.04
CA SER A 204 15.91 -7.69 -1.80
C SER A 204 16.03 -6.45 -2.69
N TYR A 205 14.94 -6.09 -3.39
CA TYR A 205 14.87 -4.87 -4.18
C TYR A 205 15.13 -3.64 -3.33
N TYR A 206 14.45 -3.51 -2.18
CA TYR A 206 14.57 -2.32 -1.33
C TYR A 206 16.00 -2.13 -0.82
N LEU A 207 16.65 -3.19 -0.34
CA LEU A 207 18.02 -3.16 0.16
C LEU A 207 19.06 -2.90 -0.95
N LYS A 208 18.87 -3.46 -2.15
CA LYS A 208 19.72 -3.15 -3.31
C LYS A 208 19.58 -1.70 -3.76
N ARG A 209 18.35 -1.18 -3.75
CA ARG A 209 18.01 0.18 -4.19
C ARG A 209 18.54 1.23 -3.22
N TYR A 210 18.51 0.95 -1.92
CA TYR A 210 18.84 1.88 -0.85
C TYR A 210 20.03 1.40 -0.02
N ALA A 211 21.22 1.65 -0.56
CA ALA A 211 22.49 1.26 0.03
C ALA A 211 22.73 1.84 1.45
N ASP A 212 22.10 2.96 1.78
CA ASP A 212 22.15 3.55 3.12
C ASP A 212 21.45 2.66 4.17
N ILE A 213 20.31 2.07 3.81
CA ILE A 213 19.54 1.15 4.67
C ILE A 213 20.30 -0.16 4.83
N ALA A 214 20.79 -0.71 3.72
CA ALA A 214 21.59 -1.93 3.73
C ALA A 214 22.89 -1.78 4.54
N ALA A 215 23.63 -0.69 4.34
CA ALA A 215 24.88 -0.43 5.09
C ALA A 215 24.62 -0.14 6.56
N GLY A 216 23.47 0.45 6.90
CA GLY A 216 23.05 0.70 8.28
C GLY A 216 22.58 -0.56 9.00
N GLY A 217 22.30 -1.66 8.29
CA GLY A 217 21.69 -2.85 8.87
C GLY A 217 20.30 -2.55 9.46
N ILE A 218 19.55 -1.68 8.80
CA ILE A 218 18.23 -1.22 9.22
C ILE A 218 17.17 -2.14 8.59
N ASP A 219 16.15 -2.52 9.37
CA ASP A 219 14.98 -3.24 8.86
C ASP A 219 14.31 -2.42 7.74
N PRO A 220 14.24 -2.95 6.51
CA PRO A 220 13.71 -2.21 5.37
C PRO A 220 12.20 -1.94 5.47
N LEU A 221 11.42 -2.85 6.08
CA LEU A 221 9.97 -2.66 6.22
C LEU A 221 9.68 -1.61 7.28
N GLU A 222 10.29 -1.73 8.46
CA GLU A 222 10.16 -0.74 9.53
C GLU A 222 10.60 0.64 9.03
N HIS A 223 11.74 0.73 8.35
CA HIS A 223 12.20 1.98 7.76
C HIS A 223 11.18 2.55 6.77
N TYR A 224 10.62 1.73 5.87
CA TYR A 224 9.69 2.21 4.88
C TYR A 224 8.39 2.76 5.51
N LEU A 225 7.85 2.03 6.48
CA LEU A 225 6.63 2.41 7.21
C LEU A 225 6.86 3.67 8.05
N ALA A 226 8.01 3.79 8.72
CA ALA A 226 8.31 4.93 9.59
C ALA A 226 8.76 6.19 8.82
N TYR A 227 9.53 6.03 7.74
CA TYR A 227 10.21 7.15 7.07
C TYR A 227 10.12 7.08 5.55
N GLY A 228 10.28 5.89 4.96
CA GLY A 228 10.48 5.75 3.52
C GLY A 228 9.33 6.30 2.67
N GLN A 229 8.08 6.19 3.12
CA GLN A 229 6.94 6.82 2.43
C GLN A 229 7.07 8.36 2.37
N ALA A 230 7.46 9.00 3.48
CA ALA A 230 7.64 10.44 3.57
C ALA A 230 8.88 10.93 2.80
N GLU A 231 9.93 10.11 2.74
CA GLU A 231 11.13 10.34 1.93
C GLU A 231 10.89 10.14 0.43
N GLY A 232 9.76 9.57 0.02
CA GLY A 232 9.48 9.21 -1.37
C GLY A 232 10.30 8.01 -1.86
N ARG A 233 10.71 7.12 -0.94
CA ARG A 233 11.30 5.82 -1.29
C ARG A 233 10.25 5.00 -2.05
N GLN A 234 10.72 4.25 -3.03
CA GLN A 234 9.93 3.37 -3.87
C GLN A 234 10.04 1.95 -3.31
N ILE A 235 8.89 1.28 -3.27
CA ILE A 235 8.81 -0.16 -3.06
C ILE A 235 8.45 -0.80 -4.40
N ALA A 236 8.64 -2.11 -4.48
CA ALA A 236 8.23 -2.88 -5.64
C ALA A 236 7.62 -4.20 -5.17
N PRO A 237 6.69 -4.76 -5.94
CA PRO A 237 6.15 -6.08 -5.64
C PRO A 237 7.24 -7.14 -5.76
N VAL A 238 7.05 -8.25 -5.06
CA VAL A 238 7.99 -9.39 -5.07
C VAL A 238 8.17 -9.92 -6.48
N VAL A 239 9.42 -10.21 -6.83
CA VAL A 239 9.78 -11.05 -7.96
C VAL A 239 10.66 -12.18 -7.45
N GLY A 240 10.05 -13.36 -7.32
CA GLY A 240 10.75 -14.58 -6.94
C GLY A 240 11.51 -15.21 -8.09
N THR A 241 11.81 -16.50 -7.95
CA THR A 241 12.39 -17.27 -9.05
C THR A 241 11.35 -17.53 -10.12
N LEU A 242 11.54 -16.95 -11.31
CA LEU A 242 10.63 -17.12 -12.43
C LEU A 242 10.83 -18.45 -13.16
N THR A 243 9.74 -19.06 -13.61
CA THR A 243 9.80 -20.09 -14.65
C THR A 243 10.20 -19.49 -16.00
N ALA A 244 10.49 -20.33 -16.99
CA ALA A 244 10.85 -19.86 -18.34
C ALA A 244 9.75 -18.98 -18.98
N VAL A 245 8.49 -19.22 -18.64
CA VAL A 245 7.33 -18.46 -19.14
C VAL A 245 6.96 -17.27 -18.24
N GLY A 246 7.77 -16.96 -17.22
CA GLY A 246 7.55 -15.81 -16.35
C GLY A 246 6.55 -16.03 -15.21
N PHE A 247 6.25 -17.28 -14.84
CA PHE A 247 5.44 -17.55 -13.64
C PHE A 247 6.27 -17.36 -12.39
N ASP A 248 5.72 -16.65 -11.39
CA ASP A 248 6.35 -16.38 -10.12
C ASP A 248 5.62 -17.13 -9.00
N ALA A 249 6.21 -18.24 -8.54
CA ALA A 249 5.61 -19.05 -7.50
C ALA A 249 5.55 -18.33 -6.15
N GLU A 250 6.51 -17.46 -5.85
CA GLU A 250 6.57 -16.74 -4.58
C GLU A 250 5.46 -15.70 -4.50
N TYR A 251 5.35 -14.84 -5.52
CA TYR A 251 4.23 -13.92 -5.67
C TYR A 251 2.89 -14.65 -5.64
N TYR A 252 2.77 -15.73 -6.43
CA TYR A 252 1.52 -16.47 -6.55
C TYR A 252 1.09 -17.05 -5.20
N LEU A 253 2.02 -17.64 -4.46
CA LEU A 253 1.73 -18.13 -3.13
C LEU A 253 1.40 -16.97 -2.20
N LEU A 254 2.12 -15.85 -2.17
CA LEU A 254 1.83 -14.71 -1.29
C LEU A 254 0.42 -14.11 -1.48
N VAL A 255 -0.08 -14.09 -2.72
CA VAL A 255 -1.41 -13.54 -3.02
C VAL A 255 -2.54 -14.56 -2.81
N ASN A 256 -2.27 -15.85 -3.00
CA ASN A 256 -3.32 -16.88 -3.02
C ASN A 256 -3.32 -17.75 -1.76
N ALA A 257 -3.93 -17.24 -0.68
CA ALA A 257 -3.94 -17.87 0.63
C ALA A 257 -4.57 -19.27 0.68
N ASP A 258 -5.60 -19.49 -0.13
CA ASP A 258 -6.28 -20.77 -0.28
C ASP A 258 -5.36 -21.84 -0.89
N ILE A 259 -4.53 -21.47 -1.86
CA ILE A 259 -3.57 -22.38 -2.50
C ILE A 259 -2.45 -22.76 -1.53
N ARG A 260 -1.93 -21.77 -0.78
CA ARG A 260 -0.99 -22.03 0.31
C ARG A 260 -1.56 -23.00 1.33
N ALA A 261 -2.78 -22.73 1.83
CA ALA A 261 -3.43 -23.55 2.84
C ALA A 261 -3.71 -24.98 2.37
N ALA A 262 -3.99 -25.16 1.08
CA ALA A 262 -4.20 -26.47 0.47
C ALA A 262 -2.90 -27.24 0.18
N GLY A 263 -1.74 -26.57 0.23
CA GLY A 263 -0.45 -27.18 -0.10
C GLY A 263 -0.35 -27.62 -1.57
N ILE A 264 -1.09 -26.96 -2.46
CA ILE A 264 -1.09 -27.27 -3.90
C ILE A 264 0.12 -26.59 -4.53
N ASP A 265 0.80 -27.28 -5.45
CA ASP A 265 1.88 -26.70 -6.24
C ASP A 265 1.36 -25.49 -7.05
N ALA A 266 2.01 -24.33 -6.88
CA ALA A 266 1.55 -23.06 -7.42
C ALA A 266 1.47 -23.05 -8.95
N TRP A 267 2.50 -23.61 -9.61
CA TRP A 267 2.53 -23.69 -11.07
C TRP A 267 1.45 -24.61 -11.61
N THR A 268 1.32 -25.80 -11.02
CA THR A 268 0.26 -26.77 -11.37
C THR A 268 -1.12 -26.14 -11.22
N HIS A 269 -1.38 -25.46 -10.09
CA HIS A 269 -2.65 -24.76 -9.90
C HIS A 269 -2.89 -23.70 -10.97
N TYR A 270 -1.92 -22.80 -11.20
CA TYR A 270 -2.08 -21.74 -12.19
C TYR A 270 -2.38 -22.29 -13.59
N HIS A 271 -1.57 -23.23 -14.06
CA HIS A 271 -1.63 -23.76 -15.42
C HIS A 271 -2.92 -24.55 -15.68
N GLU A 272 -3.42 -25.30 -14.69
CA GLU A 272 -4.63 -26.11 -14.85
C GLU A 272 -5.91 -25.29 -14.68
N THR A 273 -5.96 -24.42 -13.66
CA THR A 273 -7.21 -23.72 -13.25
C THR A 273 -7.03 -22.25 -12.92
N GLY A 274 -5.90 -21.84 -12.35
CA GLY A 274 -5.75 -20.50 -11.76
C GLY A 274 -5.91 -19.35 -12.77
N TRP A 275 -5.44 -19.48 -14.01
CA TRP A 275 -5.69 -18.44 -15.02
C TRP A 275 -7.17 -18.37 -15.43
N ARG A 276 -7.91 -19.47 -15.33
CA ARG A 276 -9.37 -19.51 -15.59
C ARG A 276 -10.17 -18.85 -14.49
N GLU A 277 -9.61 -18.84 -13.29
CA GLU A 277 -10.11 -18.11 -12.13
C GLU A 277 -9.72 -16.63 -12.15
N GLY A 278 -8.91 -16.20 -13.13
CA GLY A 278 -8.42 -14.82 -13.26
C GLY A 278 -7.27 -14.48 -12.32
N ARG A 279 -6.56 -15.47 -11.76
CA ARG A 279 -5.44 -15.22 -10.83
C ARG A 279 -4.19 -14.82 -11.58
N ASN A 280 -3.53 -13.75 -11.15
CA ASN A 280 -2.32 -13.25 -11.79
C ASN A 280 -1.09 -14.13 -11.46
N PRO A 281 -0.27 -14.52 -12.46
CA PRO A 281 0.88 -15.40 -12.29
C PRO A 281 2.13 -14.71 -11.73
N ASN A 282 2.18 -13.39 -11.82
CA ASN A 282 3.25 -12.53 -11.31
C ASN A 282 2.65 -11.11 -11.16
N ALA A 283 3.44 -10.18 -10.60
CA ALA A 283 2.97 -8.82 -10.32
C ALA A 283 2.75 -7.94 -11.57
N TYR A 284 3.26 -8.33 -12.73
CA TYR A 284 3.27 -7.53 -13.96
C TYR A 284 2.43 -8.13 -15.10
N PHE A 285 1.66 -9.19 -14.80
CA PHE A 285 0.74 -9.82 -15.74
C PHE A 285 -0.67 -9.85 -15.15
N ASP A 286 -1.62 -9.20 -15.82
CA ASP A 286 -3.02 -9.20 -15.44
C ASP A 286 -3.80 -10.14 -16.36
N VAL A 287 -4.20 -11.29 -15.81
CA VAL A 287 -4.92 -12.32 -16.56
C VAL A 287 -6.27 -11.83 -17.06
N GLN A 288 -7.01 -11.10 -16.22
CA GLN A 288 -8.36 -10.66 -16.57
C GLN A 288 -8.32 -9.60 -17.65
N LYS A 289 -7.43 -8.61 -17.50
CA LYS A 289 -7.18 -7.60 -18.52
C LYS A 289 -6.70 -8.24 -19.82
N TYR A 290 -5.70 -9.13 -19.75
CA TYR A 290 -5.16 -9.75 -20.96
C TYR A 290 -6.24 -10.52 -21.73
N LEU A 291 -7.09 -11.29 -21.05
CA LEU A 291 -8.18 -12.01 -21.72
C LEU A 291 -9.29 -11.07 -22.24
N SER A 292 -9.56 -9.96 -21.54
CA SER A 292 -10.52 -8.94 -21.98
C SER A 292 -10.05 -8.21 -23.23
N ASP A 293 -8.78 -7.81 -23.27
CA ASP A 293 -8.17 -7.08 -24.37
C ASP A 293 -7.89 -8.00 -25.58
N ASN A 294 -7.87 -9.31 -25.36
CA ASN A 294 -7.57 -10.33 -26.37
C ASN A 294 -8.68 -11.40 -26.48
N PRO A 295 -9.86 -11.07 -27.06
CA PRO A 295 -11.01 -11.98 -27.12
C PRO A 295 -10.74 -13.28 -27.89
N ASP A 296 -9.77 -13.29 -28.80
CA ASP A 296 -9.32 -14.48 -29.53
C ASP A 296 -8.67 -15.52 -28.60
N ILE A 297 -7.90 -15.06 -27.61
CA ILE A 297 -7.25 -15.91 -26.60
C ILE A 297 -8.30 -16.45 -25.62
N ALA A 298 -9.21 -15.58 -25.19
CA ALA A 298 -10.33 -15.98 -24.34
C ALA A 298 -11.25 -17.02 -25.03
N ALA A 299 -11.65 -16.77 -26.27
CA ALA A 299 -12.49 -17.70 -27.03
C ALA A 299 -11.76 -19.00 -27.39
N GLY A 300 -10.45 -18.93 -27.65
CA GLY A 300 -9.60 -20.08 -27.90
C GLY A 300 -9.29 -20.92 -26.65
N ASN A 301 -9.61 -20.40 -25.47
CA ASN A 301 -9.37 -21.06 -24.20
C ASN A 301 -7.87 -21.36 -23.96
N ILE A 302 -7.02 -20.42 -24.38
CA ILE A 302 -5.56 -20.53 -24.37
C ILE A 302 -5.02 -19.91 -23.07
N ASP A 303 -4.03 -20.56 -22.45
CA ASP A 303 -3.32 -20.04 -21.28
C ASP A 303 -2.69 -18.67 -21.64
N PRO A 304 -3.12 -17.57 -20.99
CA PRO A 304 -2.75 -16.22 -21.39
C PRO A 304 -1.27 -15.90 -21.11
N LEU A 305 -0.68 -16.44 -20.05
CA LEU A 305 0.74 -16.22 -19.75
C LEU A 305 1.61 -16.93 -20.79
N VAL A 306 1.30 -18.19 -21.09
CA VAL A 306 2.01 -18.96 -22.12
C VAL A 306 1.88 -18.28 -23.48
N HIS A 307 0.67 -17.86 -23.85
CA HIS A 307 0.47 -17.12 -25.09
C HIS A 307 1.27 -15.82 -25.13
N TYR A 308 1.27 -15.04 -24.05
CA TYR A 308 2.03 -13.79 -24.01
C TYR A 308 3.52 -14.04 -24.24
N HIS A 309 4.09 -15.02 -23.54
CA HIS A 309 5.49 -15.40 -23.65
C HIS A 309 5.88 -15.84 -25.07
N ASP A 310 5.07 -16.72 -25.68
CA ASP A 310 5.37 -17.31 -26.99
C ASP A 310 5.10 -16.33 -28.14
N HIS A 311 4.09 -15.47 -27.99
CA HIS A 311 3.55 -14.65 -29.08
C HIS A 311 3.21 -13.23 -28.66
N GLY A 312 2.44 -13.05 -27.58
CA GLY A 312 1.74 -11.79 -27.27
C GLY A 312 2.65 -10.58 -27.17
N TRP A 313 3.81 -10.68 -26.50
CA TRP A 313 4.73 -9.54 -26.41
C TRP A 313 5.24 -9.08 -27.79
N SER A 314 5.48 -10.02 -28.70
CA SER A 314 5.99 -9.75 -30.05
C SER A 314 4.90 -9.23 -30.99
N GLU A 315 3.63 -9.53 -30.68
CA GLU A 315 2.43 -8.99 -31.33
C GLU A 315 2.03 -7.62 -30.78
N ALA A 316 2.80 -7.05 -29.85
CA ALA A 316 2.49 -5.80 -29.15
C ALA A 316 1.16 -5.83 -28.39
N ARG A 317 0.81 -7.00 -27.81
CA ARG A 317 -0.24 -7.12 -26.81
C ARG A 317 0.35 -6.76 -25.44
N GLU A 318 -0.39 -6.02 -24.62
CA GLU A 318 0.08 -5.57 -23.32
C GLU A 318 -0.32 -6.56 -22.21
N ALA A 319 0.62 -6.86 -21.31
CA ALA A 319 0.44 -7.85 -20.24
C ALA A 319 -0.38 -7.33 -19.06
N SER A 320 -0.20 -6.05 -18.71
CA SER A 320 -0.89 -5.38 -17.62
C SER A 320 -0.79 -3.86 -17.80
N ASP A 321 -1.51 -3.10 -16.99
CA ASP A 321 -1.31 -1.65 -16.91
C ASP A 321 -0.04 -1.27 -16.13
N LEU A 322 0.58 -2.21 -15.40
CA LEU A 322 1.82 -1.97 -14.64
C LEU A 322 3.08 -2.12 -15.49
N PHE A 323 2.96 -2.60 -16.72
CA PHE A 323 4.08 -2.81 -17.63
C PHE A 323 3.67 -2.62 -19.10
N ASP A 324 4.19 -1.57 -19.74
CA ASP A 324 4.02 -1.32 -21.16
C ASP A 324 5.23 -1.90 -21.92
N GLY A 325 5.04 -3.10 -22.48
CA GLY A 325 6.08 -3.84 -23.19
C GLY A 325 6.49 -3.18 -24.50
N THR A 326 5.58 -2.43 -25.14
CA THR A 326 5.84 -1.71 -26.37
C THR A 326 6.73 -0.50 -26.12
N ALA A 327 6.39 0.33 -25.13
CA ALA A 327 7.19 1.47 -24.68
C ALA A 327 8.55 1.00 -24.13
N TYR A 328 8.56 -0.08 -23.36
CA TYR A 328 9.80 -0.65 -22.83
C TYR A 328 10.80 -1.00 -23.93
N ARG A 329 10.39 -1.74 -24.97
CA ARG A 329 11.28 -2.08 -26.09
C ARG A 329 11.67 -0.85 -26.91
N ALA A 330 10.79 0.14 -27.04
CA ALA A 330 11.11 1.38 -27.75
C ALA A 330 12.18 2.20 -27.00
N ALA A 331 12.12 2.22 -25.67
CA ALA A 331 13.07 2.92 -24.81
C ALA A 331 14.43 2.20 -24.66
N TYR A 332 14.44 0.87 -24.80
CA TYR A 332 15.62 0.03 -24.56
C TYR A 332 16.04 -0.79 -25.80
N PRO A 333 16.88 -0.23 -26.69
CA PRO A 333 17.28 -0.86 -27.96
C PRO A 333 18.02 -2.19 -27.83
N ASP A 334 18.73 -2.40 -26.72
CA ASP A 334 19.38 -3.67 -26.38
C ASP A 334 18.37 -4.81 -26.25
N ILE A 335 17.21 -4.52 -25.65
CA ILE A 335 16.11 -5.48 -25.49
C ILE A 335 15.42 -5.73 -26.83
N ALA A 336 15.14 -4.66 -27.58
CA ALA A 336 14.56 -4.77 -28.93
C ALA A 336 15.43 -5.65 -29.86
N ALA A 337 16.76 -5.58 -29.74
CA ALA A 337 17.68 -6.41 -30.51
C ALA A 337 17.73 -7.88 -30.03
N SER A 338 17.56 -8.11 -28.72
CA SER A 338 17.69 -9.44 -28.09
C SER A 338 16.53 -10.40 -28.38
N ARG A 339 15.35 -9.88 -28.75
CA ARG A 339 14.10 -10.65 -28.91
C ARG A 339 13.73 -11.50 -27.69
N ILE A 340 14.05 -10.99 -26.50
CA ILE A 340 13.65 -11.56 -25.22
C ILE A 340 12.29 -10.96 -24.83
N ASP A 341 11.46 -11.74 -24.16
CA ASP A 341 10.23 -11.28 -23.51
C ASP A 341 10.56 -10.07 -22.61
N PRO A 342 10.02 -8.87 -22.92
CA PRO A 342 10.38 -7.64 -22.22
C PRO A 342 9.89 -7.63 -20.77
N MET A 343 8.77 -8.29 -20.45
CA MET A 343 8.24 -8.37 -19.08
C MET A 343 9.16 -9.23 -18.22
N ILE A 344 9.57 -10.40 -18.74
CA ILE A 344 10.53 -11.28 -18.03
C ILE A 344 11.85 -10.57 -17.83
N HIS A 345 12.38 -9.88 -18.86
CA HIS A 345 13.60 -9.09 -18.70
C HIS A 345 13.44 -8.01 -17.62
N PHE A 346 12.33 -7.28 -17.64
CA PHE A 346 12.09 -6.22 -16.66
C PHE A 346 12.06 -6.78 -15.23
N MET A 347 11.31 -7.86 -15.00
CA MET A 347 11.23 -8.52 -13.71
C MET A 347 12.59 -9.04 -13.21
N GLN A 348 13.38 -9.69 -14.09
CA GLN A 348 14.66 -10.31 -13.71
C GLN A 348 15.82 -9.31 -13.55
N TYR A 349 15.85 -8.26 -14.38
CA TYR A 349 17.00 -7.36 -14.50
C TYR A 349 16.59 -5.89 -14.51
N GLY A 350 15.55 -5.53 -15.27
CA GLY A 350 15.20 -4.14 -15.51
C GLY A 350 14.92 -3.34 -14.22
N ARG A 351 14.24 -3.94 -13.24
CA ARG A 351 13.97 -3.32 -11.92
C ARG A 351 15.28 -2.93 -11.21
N ASP A 352 16.25 -3.83 -11.18
CA ASP A 352 17.55 -3.62 -10.53
C ASP A 352 18.46 -2.67 -11.34
N GLU A 353 18.29 -2.63 -12.66
CA GLU A 353 18.99 -1.71 -13.55
C GLU A 353 18.40 -0.28 -13.55
N GLY A 354 17.30 -0.05 -12.81
CA GLY A 354 16.60 1.23 -12.77
C GLY A 354 15.85 1.57 -14.05
N ARG A 355 15.49 0.56 -14.85
CA ARG A 355 14.63 0.73 -16.02
C ARG A 355 13.19 0.99 -15.58
N LEU A 356 12.45 1.77 -16.36
CA LEU A 356 11.05 2.08 -16.10
C LEU A 356 10.16 0.99 -16.71
N SER A 357 9.09 0.60 -16.02
CA SER A 357 8.07 -0.31 -16.57
C SER A 357 7.15 0.39 -17.57
N PHE A 358 7.09 1.73 -17.52
CA PHE A 358 6.18 2.59 -18.28
C PHE A 358 4.69 2.39 -18.00
N GLY A 359 4.33 1.54 -17.03
CA GLY A 359 2.94 1.35 -16.58
C GLY A 359 2.36 2.54 -15.82
N ASP A 360 3.22 3.32 -15.14
CA ASP A 360 2.80 4.47 -14.32
C ASP A 360 2.65 5.77 -15.12
N MET A 361 2.74 5.75 -16.46
CA MET A 361 2.68 6.96 -17.29
C MET A 361 1.26 7.41 -17.65
N VAL A 362 0.23 6.82 -17.05
CA VAL A 362 -1.17 7.22 -17.24
C VAL A 362 -1.85 7.42 -15.89
N ALA A 363 -1.58 8.56 -15.25
CA ALA A 363 -2.43 9.14 -14.20
C ALA A 363 -2.56 10.66 -14.42
#